data_AF-A0A1J6JY91-F1
#
_entry.id   AF-A0A1J6JY91-F1
#
_cell.length_a   1.000
_cell.length_b   1.000
_cell.length_c   1.000
_cell.angle_alpha   90.00
_cell.angle_beta   90.00
_cell.angle_gamma   90.00
#
_symmetry.space_group_name_H-M   'P 1'
#
loop_
_entity.id
_entity.type
_entity.pdbx_description
1 polymer ?
#
loop_
_entity_poly.entity_id
_entity_poly.type
_entity_poly.pdbx_seq_one_letter_code
_entity_poly.pdbx_strand_id
1 'polypeptide(L)'
;MDLAMVTTDSNWWVFTLPAFLGSKNLLDQYIIVSIVFAFLSITLITWACSPGGVAWKNGRNRCGKIPIPGPRGFPIISSLFTLSRGLAHRSLASVAWTHQAKQLMAFSLGSTPVVVSSDPQIAKEILTSPHFADRPIKQSAKSLMFSRAIGFAPNGTYWRLLRRIASSHLFAPKRIAAHETGRQLDCSIMVFYDPSGIVQRCEALVPRVQKLVKTIIEEHRCSAISKMVSDNADFVDVLLSLDGEEKLPEDDMVAVLWEMIFRGTDTTTLLTEWVMAELILNPEVQKKLQKEVDNITMGKVVTDADITRMPYLQAVVKETLRTHPPGPLLSWARLSTSDVMLSNGMVVPSHTTAMVNIWAITHDSDV
;
A
#
# COMPACT_ATOMS: atom_id res chain seq x y z
N MET A 1 -48.22 -26.86 11.87
CA MET A 1 -47.06 -27.00 12.77
C MET A 1 -46.06 -27.86 12.03
N ASP A 2 -45.26 -27.24 11.18
CA ASP A 2 -44.15 -27.89 10.48
C ASP A 2 -42.91 -27.75 11.35
N LEU A 3 -42.34 -28.88 11.77
CA LEU A 3 -41.05 -28.93 12.47
C LEU A 3 -40.18 -29.98 11.80
N ALA A 4 -39.65 -29.61 10.64
CA ALA A 4 -38.49 -30.29 10.07
C ALA A 4 -37.23 -29.76 10.79
N MET A 5 -36.78 -30.47 11.84
CA MET A 5 -35.42 -30.32 12.34
C MET A 5 -34.46 -31.02 11.38
N VAL A 6 -33.94 -30.28 10.41
CA VAL A 6 -32.77 -30.68 9.63
C VAL A 6 -31.53 -30.27 10.43
N THR A 7 -30.98 -31.18 11.23
CA THR A 7 -29.63 -31.01 11.79
C THR A 7 -28.61 -31.45 10.76
N THR A 8 -27.87 -30.50 10.18
CA THR A 8 -26.74 -30.74 9.28
C THR A 8 -25.45 -30.97 10.07
N ASP A 9 -25.44 -31.92 11.00
CA ASP A 9 -24.22 -32.30 11.69
C ASP A 9 -23.43 -33.31 10.84
N SER A 10 -22.59 -32.79 9.95
CA SER A 10 -21.74 -33.55 9.02
C SER A 10 -20.44 -34.10 9.65
N ASN A 11 -20.28 -33.99 10.97
CA ASN A 11 -19.00 -34.26 11.66
C ASN A 11 -18.95 -35.57 12.47
N TRP A 12 -19.98 -36.43 12.39
CA TRP A 12 -20.05 -37.67 13.18
C TRP A 12 -18.98 -38.71 12.82
N TRP A 13 -18.40 -38.63 11.61
CA TRP A 13 -17.31 -39.50 11.18
C TRP A 13 -16.04 -39.36 12.03
N VAL A 14 -15.86 -38.23 12.73
CA VAL A 14 -14.68 -38.01 13.59
C VAL A 14 -14.70 -38.97 14.79
N PHE A 15 -15.89 -39.37 15.26
CA PHE A 15 -16.04 -40.32 16.36
C PHE A 15 -15.85 -41.79 15.94
N THR A 16 -15.85 -42.09 14.64
CA THR A 16 -15.57 -43.43 14.11
C THR A 16 -14.11 -43.63 13.71
N LEU A 17 -13.30 -42.57 13.65
CA LEU A 17 -11.85 -42.63 13.38
C LEU A 17 -11.07 -43.59 14.30
N PRO A 18 -11.32 -43.66 15.63
CA PRO A 18 -10.59 -44.59 16.51
C PRO A 18 -10.84 -46.05 16.14
N ALA A 19 -12.08 -46.37 15.76
CA ALA A 19 -12.47 -47.72 15.36
C ALA A 19 -11.80 -48.12 14.03
N PHE A 20 -11.69 -47.18 13.08
CA PHE A 20 -11.02 -47.42 11.80
C PHE A 20 -9.49 -47.60 11.94
N LEU A 21 -8.89 -46.90 12.91
CA LEU A 21 -7.45 -46.93 13.20
C LEU A 21 -7.05 -47.95 14.28
N GLY A 22 -8.01 -48.71 14.83
CA GLY A 22 -7.76 -49.75 15.82
C GLY A 22 -7.34 -49.25 17.20
N SER A 23 -7.59 -47.99 17.54
CA SER A 23 -7.22 -47.40 18.84
C SER A 23 -8.41 -47.17 19.76
N LYS A 24 -8.15 -47.21 21.07
CA LYS A 24 -9.15 -46.98 22.11
C LYS A 24 -9.45 -45.50 22.34
N ASN A 25 -8.53 -44.59 21.98
CA ASN A 25 -8.63 -43.15 22.26
C ASN A 25 -8.11 -42.30 21.07
N LEU A 26 -8.78 -41.18 20.77
CA LEU A 26 -8.30 -40.20 19.76
C LEU A 26 -6.98 -39.53 20.13
N LEU A 27 -6.59 -39.56 21.41
CA LEU A 27 -5.33 -39.02 21.93
C LEU A 27 -4.17 -40.04 21.88
N ASP A 28 -4.36 -41.20 21.27
CA ASP A 28 -3.29 -42.17 21.08
C ASP A 28 -2.19 -41.57 20.21
N GLN A 29 -0.94 -41.71 20.66
CA GLN A 29 0.24 -41.15 20.01
C GLN A 29 0.34 -41.60 18.56
N TYR A 30 -0.03 -42.85 18.24
CA TYR A 30 0.00 -43.36 16.86
C TYR A 30 -1.05 -42.70 15.95
N ILE A 31 -2.24 -42.40 16.47
CA ILE A 31 -3.29 -41.68 15.74
C ILE A 31 -2.84 -40.24 15.48
N ILE A 32 -2.33 -39.55 16.50
CA ILE A 32 -1.84 -38.18 16.36
C ILE A 32 -0.73 -38.12 15.32
N VAL A 33 0.25 -39.03 15.40
CA VAL A 33 1.36 -39.12 14.43
C VAL A 33 0.84 -39.39 13.01
N SER A 34 -0.12 -40.32 12.84
CA SER A 34 -0.70 -40.64 11.54
C SER A 34 -1.47 -39.46 10.93
N ILE A 35 -2.23 -38.72 11.75
CA ILE A 35 -2.93 -37.50 11.32
C ILE A 35 -1.92 -36.44 10.87
N VAL A 36 -0.84 -36.24 11.63
CA VAL A 36 0.24 -35.31 11.26
C VAL A 36 0.89 -35.71 9.93
N PHE A 37 1.22 -36.99 9.73
CA PHE A 37 1.78 -37.47 8.47
C PHE A 37 0.80 -37.34 7.29
N ALA A 38 -0.48 -37.63 7.49
CA ALA A 38 -1.51 -37.43 6.46
C ALA A 38 -1.63 -35.94 6.08
N PHE A 39 -1.63 -35.04 7.08
CA PHE A 39 -1.67 -33.60 6.83
C PHE A 39 -0.42 -33.10 6.10
N LEU A 40 0.77 -33.57 6.49
CA LEU A 40 2.03 -33.25 5.80
C LEU A 40 2.02 -33.76 4.36
N SER A 41 1.54 -34.98 4.13
CA SER A 41 1.46 -35.60 2.80
C SER A 41 0.50 -34.84 1.89
N ILE A 42 -0.70 -34.51 2.39
CA ILE A 42 -1.69 -33.71 1.66
C ILE A 42 -1.11 -32.33 1.33
N THR A 43 -0.43 -31.70 2.29
CA THR A 43 0.21 -30.39 2.09
C THR A 43 1.30 -30.45 1.02
N LEU A 44 2.14 -31.50 1.04
CA LEU A 44 3.22 -31.70 0.07
C LEU A 44 2.68 -31.99 -1.33
N ILE A 45 1.66 -32.84 -1.45
CA ILE A 45 1.00 -33.14 -2.74
C ILE A 45 0.34 -31.87 -3.30
N THR A 46 -0.40 -31.13 -2.46
CA THR A 46 -1.04 -29.87 -2.87
C THR A 46 0.02 -28.86 -3.35
N TRP A 47 1.14 -28.75 -2.65
CA TRP A 47 2.27 -27.92 -3.05
C TRP A 47 2.92 -28.35 -4.37
N ALA A 48 3.17 -29.65 -4.55
CA ALA A 48 3.79 -30.20 -5.76
C ALA A 48 2.92 -29.95 -7.01
N CYS A 49 1.59 -30.04 -6.86
CA CYS A 49 0.62 -29.90 -7.93
C CYS A 49 0.16 -28.45 -8.21
N SER A 50 0.58 -27.45 -7.42
CA SER A 50 0.13 -26.05 -7.56
C SER A 50 1.26 -25.10 -8.00
N PRO A 51 1.38 -24.75 -9.30
CA PRO A 51 2.27 -23.68 -9.73
C PRO A 51 1.79 -22.34 -9.14
N GLY A 52 2.70 -21.55 -8.55
CA GLY A 52 2.36 -20.36 -7.75
C GLY A 52 2.22 -20.63 -6.24
N GLY A 53 2.23 -21.90 -5.82
CA GLY A 53 2.15 -22.32 -4.42
C GLY A 53 0.72 -22.60 -3.93
N VAL A 54 0.59 -22.87 -2.63
CA VAL A 54 -0.64 -23.43 -2.01
C VAL A 54 -1.89 -22.56 -2.18
N ALA A 55 -1.76 -21.24 -2.34
CA ALA A 55 -2.90 -20.35 -2.58
C ALA A 55 -3.48 -20.47 -4.01
N TRP A 56 -2.74 -21.11 -4.91
CA TRP A 56 -3.10 -21.33 -6.31
C TRP A 56 -3.59 -22.76 -6.61
N LYS A 57 -3.98 -23.51 -5.56
CA LYS A 57 -4.62 -24.83 -5.70
C LYS A 57 -5.88 -24.77 -6.57
N ASN A 58 -6.32 -25.93 -7.05
CA ASN A 58 -7.51 -26.08 -7.91
C ASN A 58 -7.39 -25.37 -9.27
N GLY A 59 -6.18 -25.10 -9.75
CA GLY A 59 -5.96 -24.54 -11.09
C GLY A 59 -6.32 -23.06 -11.23
N ARG A 60 -6.33 -22.29 -10.12
CA ARG A 60 -6.58 -20.84 -10.15
C ARG A 60 -5.66 -20.07 -11.11
N ASN A 61 -4.46 -20.57 -11.36
CA ASN A 61 -3.51 -19.96 -12.29
C ASN A 61 -3.77 -20.36 -13.76
N ARG A 62 -4.76 -21.21 -14.04
CA ARG A 62 -5.11 -21.73 -15.38
C ARG A 62 -6.51 -21.32 -15.85
N CYS A 63 -7.09 -20.28 -15.24
CA CYS A 63 -8.40 -19.78 -15.64
C CYS A 63 -8.42 -19.12 -17.04
N GLY A 64 -7.25 -18.69 -17.54
CA GLY A 64 -7.12 -18.04 -18.85
C GLY A 64 -6.70 -18.98 -19.97
N LYS A 65 -6.59 -18.43 -21.19
CA LYS A 65 -6.01 -19.14 -22.34
C LYS A 65 -4.55 -19.50 -22.09
N ILE A 66 -3.85 -18.61 -21.40
CA ILE A 66 -2.45 -18.78 -21.00
C ILE A 66 -2.41 -18.90 -19.46
N PRO A 67 -1.72 -19.91 -18.91
CA PRO A 67 -1.57 -20.04 -17.46
C PRO A 67 -0.60 -18.99 -16.91
N ILE A 68 -0.85 -18.49 -15.71
CA ILE A 68 0.06 -17.56 -15.03
C ILE A 68 1.28 -18.34 -14.51
N PRO A 69 2.50 -18.02 -14.95
CA PRO A 69 3.72 -18.66 -14.48
C PRO A 69 4.11 -18.15 -13.08
N GLY A 70 4.95 -18.90 -12.37
CA GLY A 70 5.57 -18.42 -11.14
C GLY A 70 6.12 -19.51 -10.22
N PRO A 71 6.85 -19.11 -9.18
CA PRO A 71 7.50 -20.04 -8.26
C PRO A 71 6.45 -20.81 -7.44
N ARG A 72 6.75 -22.07 -7.12
CA ARG A 72 5.94 -22.84 -6.16
C ARG A 72 6.19 -22.41 -4.70
N GLY A 73 7.37 -21.85 -4.41
CA GLY A 73 7.82 -21.53 -3.05
C GLY A 73 8.11 -22.79 -2.20
N PHE A 74 8.27 -22.64 -0.89
CA PHE A 74 8.36 -23.76 0.05
C PHE A 74 6.97 -24.23 0.49
N PRO A 75 6.80 -25.50 0.92
CA PRO A 75 5.54 -25.93 1.54
C PRO A 75 5.25 -25.07 2.79
N ILE A 76 3.97 -24.69 2.98
CA ILE A 76 3.44 -23.91 4.13
C ILE A 76 3.90 -22.44 4.18
N ILE A 77 5.21 -22.18 4.16
CA ILE A 77 5.78 -20.81 4.25
C ILE A 77 5.73 -20.09 2.88
N SER A 78 5.53 -20.85 1.79
CA SER A 78 5.49 -20.37 0.41
C SER A 78 6.68 -19.48 0.06
N SER A 79 6.45 -18.30 -0.53
CA SER A 79 7.49 -17.37 -0.95
C SER A 79 7.90 -16.40 0.17
N LEU A 80 7.31 -16.49 1.36
CA LEU A 80 7.62 -15.58 2.48
C LEU A 80 9.08 -15.66 2.89
N PHE A 81 9.69 -16.84 2.86
CA PHE A 81 11.09 -17.02 3.21
C PHE A 81 12.04 -16.35 2.20
N THR A 82 11.68 -16.39 0.91
CA THR A 82 12.43 -15.70 -0.15
C THR A 82 12.28 -14.18 -0.04
N LEU A 83 11.12 -13.70 0.42
CA LEU A 83 10.81 -12.28 0.54
C LEU A 83 11.25 -11.66 1.87
N SER A 84 11.47 -12.46 2.91
CA SER A 84 11.95 -11.97 4.21
C SER A 84 13.44 -11.65 4.22
N ARG A 85 14.19 -12.15 3.22
CA ARG A 85 15.63 -11.89 3.07
C ARG A 85 15.83 -10.79 2.02
N GLY A 86 16.24 -9.61 2.48
CA GLY A 86 16.60 -8.48 1.61
C GLY A 86 15.40 -7.67 1.10
N LEU A 87 15.58 -7.04 -0.06
CA LEU A 87 14.60 -6.13 -0.66
C LEU A 87 13.58 -6.91 -1.50
N ALA A 88 12.36 -7.08 -0.97
CA ALA A 88 11.30 -7.89 -1.60
C ALA A 88 11.05 -7.56 -3.09
N HIS A 89 11.12 -6.29 -3.48
CA HIS A 89 10.91 -5.85 -4.86
C HIS A 89 12.01 -6.33 -5.82
N ARG A 90 13.27 -6.38 -5.36
CA ARG A 90 14.40 -6.91 -6.13
C ARG A 90 14.36 -8.44 -6.20
N SER A 91 14.01 -9.09 -5.09
CA SER A 91 13.82 -10.54 -5.05
C SER A 91 12.70 -10.98 -6.00
N LEU A 92 11.55 -10.29 -6.00
CA LEU A 92 10.47 -10.57 -6.94
C LEU A 92 10.87 -10.30 -8.40
N ALA A 93 11.63 -9.24 -8.67
CA ALA A 93 12.14 -8.95 -10.01
C ALA A 93 13.06 -10.09 -10.52
N SER A 94 13.98 -10.56 -9.68
CA SER A 94 14.89 -11.67 -10.01
C SER A 94 14.15 -12.98 -10.28
N VAL A 95 13.14 -13.31 -9.45
CA VAL A 95 12.31 -14.50 -9.64
C VAL A 95 11.45 -14.38 -10.90
N ALA A 96 10.87 -13.21 -11.17
CA ALA A 96 10.10 -12.95 -12.39
C ALA A 96 10.97 -13.12 -13.64
N TRP A 97 12.21 -12.62 -13.62
CA TRP A 97 13.18 -12.83 -14.69
C TRP A 97 13.49 -14.31 -14.91
N THR A 98 13.84 -15.03 -13.83
CA THR A 98 14.20 -16.46 -13.88
C THR A 98 13.08 -17.33 -14.43
N HIS A 99 11.83 -16.98 -14.15
CA HIS A 99 10.64 -17.71 -14.61
C HIS A 99 10.07 -17.18 -15.94
N GLN A 100 10.73 -16.23 -16.61
CA GLN A 100 10.22 -15.55 -17.81
C GLN A 100 8.80 -14.98 -17.60
N ALA A 101 8.55 -14.47 -16.40
CA ALA A 101 7.24 -14.06 -15.89
C ALA A 101 7.17 -12.54 -15.63
N LYS A 102 7.90 -11.73 -16.42
CA LYS A 102 7.90 -10.25 -16.29
C LYS A 102 6.49 -9.67 -16.40
N GLN A 103 5.72 -10.13 -17.38
CA GLN A 103 4.36 -9.63 -17.64
C GLN A 103 3.42 -9.86 -16.46
N LEU A 104 3.40 -11.09 -15.94
CA LEU A 104 2.63 -11.45 -14.75
C LEU A 104 3.20 -12.72 -14.13
N MET A 105 3.44 -12.67 -12.82
CA MET A 105 3.92 -13.81 -12.04
C MET A 105 2.98 -14.10 -10.87
N ALA A 106 2.56 -15.35 -10.73
CA ALA A 106 1.77 -15.85 -9.61
C ALA A 106 2.68 -16.38 -8.48
N PHE A 107 2.39 -16.01 -7.24
CA PHE A 107 3.02 -16.58 -6.06
C PHE A 107 2.06 -16.54 -4.85
N SER A 108 2.37 -17.26 -3.78
CA SER A 108 1.55 -17.23 -2.55
C SER A 108 2.29 -16.50 -1.44
N LEU A 109 1.54 -15.69 -0.67
CA LEU A 109 1.95 -15.15 0.62
C LEU A 109 1.13 -15.85 1.70
N GLY A 110 1.68 -16.93 2.27
CA GLY A 110 0.90 -17.84 3.11
C GLY A 110 -0.27 -18.43 2.30
N SER A 111 -1.50 -18.19 2.74
CA SER A 111 -2.74 -18.57 2.04
C SER A 111 -3.29 -17.52 1.07
N THR A 112 -2.65 -16.35 0.97
CA THR A 112 -3.12 -15.27 0.10
C THR A 112 -2.55 -15.43 -1.32
N PRO A 113 -3.40 -15.53 -2.37
CA PRO A 113 -2.94 -15.56 -3.74
C PRO A 113 -2.52 -14.16 -4.19
N VAL A 114 -1.32 -14.06 -4.76
CA VAL A 114 -0.74 -12.79 -5.21
C VAL A 114 -0.22 -12.94 -6.64
N VAL A 115 -0.52 -11.94 -7.47
CA VAL A 115 0.17 -11.73 -8.75
C VAL A 115 1.02 -10.47 -8.67
N VAL A 116 2.17 -10.48 -9.32
CA VAL A 116 3.01 -9.30 -9.51
C VAL A 116 3.31 -9.09 -10.98
N SER A 117 3.16 -7.87 -11.46
CA SER A 117 3.57 -7.45 -12.81
C SER A 117 4.78 -6.54 -12.72
N SER A 118 5.76 -6.79 -13.58
CA SER A 118 6.94 -5.94 -13.80
C SER A 118 6.95 -5.38 -15.23
N ASP A 119 5.80 -5.40 -15.91
CA ASP A 119 5.63 -4.94 -17.28
C ASP A 119 4.73 -3.68 -17.30
N PRO A 120 5.12 -2.62 -18.03
CA PRO A 120 4.39 -1.35 -18.01
C PRO A 120 2.98 -1.46 -18.59
N GLN A 121 2.77 -2.32 -19.60
CA GLN A 121 1.47 -2.47 -20.26
C GLN A 121 0.47 -3.19 -19.33
N ILE A 122 0.90 -4.29 -18.72
CA ILE A 122 0.06 -5.02 -17.76
C ILE A 122 -0.13 -4.23 -16.46
N ALA A 123 0.90 -3.51 -16.00
CA ALA A 123 0.77 -2.59 -14.87
C ALA A 123 -0.30 -1.53 -15.12
N LYS A 124 -0.32 -0.94 -16.32
CA LYS A 124 -1.35 0.02 -16.71
C LYS A 124 -2.75 -0.62 -16.64
N GLU A 125 -2.94 -1.80 -17.22
CA GLU A 125 -4.22 -2.52 -17.17
C GLU A 125 -4.71 -2.75 -15.72
N ILE A 126 -3.83 -3.21 -14.84
CA ILE A 126 -4.14 -3.43 -13.41
C ILE A 126 -4.51 -2.11 -12.72
N LEU A 127 -3.79 -1.01 -13.01
CA LEU A 127 -3.97 0.26 -12.31
C LEU A 127 -5.17 1.07 -12.83
N THR A 128 -5.59 0.87 -14.08
CA THR A 128 -6.70 1.60 -14.70
C THR A 128 -8.03 0.84 -14.65
N SER A 129 -8.00 -0.49 -14.51
CA SER A 129 -9.21 -1.30 -14.54
C SER A 129 -10.08 -1.10 -13.28
N PRO A 130 -11.40 -0.95 -13.43
CA PRO A 130 -12.31 -0.80 -12.29
C PRO A 130 -12.40 -2.08 -11.44
N HIS A 131 -12.06 -3.24 -12.01
CA HIS A 131 -12.06 -4.53 -11.31
C HIS A 131 -10.94 -4.68 -10.29
N PHE A 132 -10.01 -3.72 -10.25
CA PHE A 132 -8.90 -3.65 -9.30
C PHE A 132 -9.01 -2.43 -8.37
N ALA A 133 -10.16 -1.74 -8.32
CA ALA A 133 -10.27 -0.49 -7.56
C ALA A 133 -9.96 -0.65 -6.06
N ASP A 134 -10.27 -1.81 -5.48
CA ASP A 134 -10.08 -2.10 -4.06
C ASP A 134 -8.63 -2.37 -3.68
N ARG A 135 -8.35 -2.22 -2.38
CA ARG A 135 -7.02 -2.44 -1.78
C ARG A 135 -7.06 -3.66 -0.88
N PRO A 136 -6.01 -4.49 -0.84
CA PRO A 136 -5.90 -5.52 0.17
C PRO A 136 -5.69 -4.87 1.55
N ILE A 137 -6.61 -5.09 2.48
CA ILE A 137 -6.54 -4.52 3.84
C ILE A 137 -5.84 -5.52 4.75
N LYS A 138 -4.72 -5.10 5.35
CA LYS A 138 -4.06 -5.86 6.42
C LYS A 138 -4.74 -5.60 7.76
N GLN A 139 -4.71 -6.59 8.64
CA GLN A 139 -5.27 -6.46 9.99
C GLN A 139 -4.65 -5.29 10.77
N SER A 140 -3.33 -5.05 10.61
CA SER A 140 -2.65 -3.90 11.22
C SER A 140 -3.21 -2.55 10.76
N ALA A 141 -3.51 -2.40 9.47
CA ALA A 141 -4.11 -1.18 8.93
C ALA A 141 -5.53 -0.97 9.48
N LYS A 142 -6.29 -2.05 9.66
CA LYS A 142 -7.61 -2.01 10.30
C LYS A 142 -7.51 -1.56 11.77
N SER A 143 -6.53 -2.06 12.52
CA SER A 143 -6.28 -1.66 13.91
C SER A 143 -5.87 -0.19 14.07
N LEU A 144 -5.26 0.41 13.04
CA LEU A 144 -4.88 1.83 13.00
C LEU A 144 -5.98 2.74 12.41
N MET A 145 -7.22 2.25 12.30
CA MET A 145 -8.37 2.96 11.70
C MET A 145 -8.23 3.29 10.20
N PHE A 146 -7.14 2.87 9.53
CA PHE A 146 -6.91 3.18 8.13
C PHE A 146 -7.88 2.51 7.16
N SER A 147 -8.62 1.48 7.57
CA SER A 147 -9.66 0.85 6.73
C SER A 147 -10.79 1.82 6.33
N ARG A 148 -10.94 2.92 7.07
CA ARG A 148 -11.95 3.96 6.82
C ARG A 148 -11.34 5.18 6.10
N ALA A 149 -10.01 5.26 6.04
CA ALA A 149 -9.29 6.35 5.43
C ALA A 149 -9.16 6.16 3.89
N ILE A 150 -8.85 7.24 3.16
CA ILE A 150 -8.86 7.30 1.69
C ILE A 150 -8.03 6.21 1.02
N GLY A 151 -6.92 5.81 1.65
CA GLY A 151 -5.95 4.91 1.05
C GLY A 151 -6.34 3.44 1.12
N PHE A 152 -7.27 3.05 1.97
CA PHE A 152 -7.76 1.67 2.10
C PHE A 152 -9.28 1.52 2.12
N ALA A 153 -10.05 2.61 2.14
CA ALA A 153 -11.50 2.54 2.05
C ALA A 153 -11.93 1.84 0.75
N PRO A 154 -12.92 0.93 0.80
CA PRO A 154 -13.38 0.18 -0.35
C PRO A 154 -14.00 1.12 -1.40
N ASN A 155 -13.90 0.75 -2.67
CA ASN A 155 -14.47 1.54 -3.74
C ASN A 155 -15.99 1.67 -3.58
N GLY A 156 -16.50 2.90 -3.64
CA GLY A 156 -17.90 3.19 -3.39
C GLY A 156 -18.18 4.69 -3.37
N THR A 157 -19.41 5.06 -3.05
CA THR A 157 -19.83 6.47 -2.88
C THR A 157 -18.99 7.17 -1.82
N TYR A 158 -18.76 6.50 -0.68
CA TYR A 158 -17.92 6.98 0.41
C TYR A 158 -16.47 7.27 -0.02
N TRP A 159 -15.79 6.32 -0.67
CA TRP A 159 -14.42 6.53 -1.14
C TRP A 159 -14.32 7.66 -2.19
N ARG A 160 -15.32 7.79 -3.08
CA ARG A 160 -15.39 8.89 -4.05
C ARG A 160 -15.60 10.24 -3.35
N LEU A 161 -16.42 10.30 -2.30
CA LEU A 161 -16.61 11.49 -1.48
C LEU A 161 -15.28 11.92 -0.84
N LEU A 162 -14.56 10.99 -0.18
CA LEU A 162 -13.24 11.27 0.41
C LEU A 162 -12.24 11.77 -0.65
N ARG A 163 -12.19 11.12 -1.82
CA ARG A 163 -11.36 11.53 -2.98
C ARG A 163 -11.67 12.95 -3.43
N ARG A 164 -12.94 13.28 -3.59
CA ARG A 164 -13.39 14.61 -4.00
C ARG A 164 -12.95 15.66 -2.99
N ILE A 165 -13.23 15.44 -1.70
CA ILE A 165 -12.86 16.37 -0.62
C ILE A 165 -11.34 16.59 -0.58
N ALA A 166 -10.54 15.52 -0.56
CA ALA A 166 -9.09 15.62 -0.53
C ALA A 166 -8.53 16.33 -1.78
N SER A 167 -9.05 16.01 -2.97
CA SER A 167 -8.59 16.65 -4.21
C SER A 167 -8.89 18.15 -4.25
N SER A 168 -10.05 18.57 -3.77
CA SER A 168 -10.50 19.97 -3.83
C SER A 168 -9.89 20.83 -2.73
N HIS A 169 -9.68 20.27 -1.53
CA HIS A 169 -9.38 21.07 -0.33
C HIS A 169 -7.99 20.85 0.25
N LEU A 170 -7.31 19.77 -0.15
CA LEU A 170 -5.93 19.49 0.27
C LEU A 170 -4.95 19.58 -0.90
N PHE A 171 -5.26 18.90 -2.02
CA PHE A 171 -4.33 18.75 -3.15
C PHE A 171 -4.58 19.71 -4.32
N ALA A 172 -5.52 20.65 -4.18
CA ALA A 172 -5.80 21.62 -5.23
C ALA A 172 -4.62 22.61 -5.40
N PRO A 173 -4.31 23.08 -6.62
CA PRO A 173 -3.21 24.00 -6.87
C PRO A 173 -3.25 25.27 -6.00
N LYS A 174 -4.44 25.87 -5.80
CA LYS A 174 -4.64 27.03 -4.91
C LYS A 174 -4.22 26.71 -3.46
N ARG A 175 -4.48 25.48 -2.99
CA ARG A 175 -4.13 25.02 -1.64
C ARG A 175 -2.64 24.76 -1.51
N ILE A 176 -2.02 24.16 -2.52
CA ILE A 176 -0.56 23.94 -2.54
C ILE A 176 0.18 25.28 -2.48
N ALA A 177 -0.23 26.25 -3.31
CA ALA A 177 0.37 27.59 -3.32
C ALA A 177 0.17 28.33 -1.99
N ALA A 178 -1.00 28.19 -1.35
CA ALA A 178 -1.27 28.82 -0.06
C ALA A 178 -0.34 28.35 1.08
N HIS A 179 0.28 27.17 0.94
CA HIS A 179 1.22 26.61 1.93
C HIS A 179 2.71 26.84 1.57
N GLU A 180 3.01 27.59 0.51
CA GLU A 180 4.39 27.86 0.07
C GLU A 180 5.27 28.43 1.18
N THR A 181 4.79 29.48 1.87
CA THR A 181 5.52 30.15 2.93
C THR A 181 5.81 29.22 4.12
N GLY A 182 4.87 28.34 4.46
CA GLY A 182 5.06 27.31 5.47
C GLY A 182 6.18 26.33 5.10
N ARG A 183 6.18 25.83 3.86
CA ARG A 183 7.23 24.93 3.36
C ARG A 183 8.62 25.59 3.38
N GLN A 184 8.70 26.86 2.96
CA GLN A 184 9.95 27.62 2.99
C GLN A 184 10.49 27.78 4.42
N LEU A 185 9.60 28.09 5.38
CA LEU A 185 9.94 28.21 6.79
C LEU A 185 10.46 26.88 7.34
N ASP A 186 9.74 25.78 7.11
CA ASP A 186 10.12 24.44 7.56
C ASP A 186 11.49 24.03 6.98
N CYS A 187 11.72 24.26 5.68
CA CYS A 187 13.02 24.00 5.06
C CYS A 187 14.14 24.85 5.68
N SER A 188 13.88 26.12 6.00
CA SER A 188 14.86 26.97 6.66
C SER A 188 15.24 26.44 8.04
N ILE A 189 14.25 25.97 8.82
CA ILE A 189 14.46 25.38 10.14
C ILE A 189 15.27 24.08 10.02
N MET A 190 15.00 23.23 9.02
CA MET A 190 15.75 21.98 8.83
C MET A 190 17.23 22.19 8.48
N VAL A 191 17.58 23.26 7.76
CA VAL A 191 18.97 23.57 7.36
C VAL A 191 19.79 24.13 8.52
N PHE A 192 19.16 24.84 9.46
CA PHE A 192 19.80 25.23 10.71
C PHE A 192 19.70 24.06 11.69
N TYR A 193 20.82 23.34 11.85
CA TYR A 193 21.20 22.41 12.92
C TYR A 193 20.12 22.18 14.01
N ASP A 194 19.78 20.93 14.35
CA ASP A 194 18.85 20.57 15.45
C ASP A 194 19.61 20.31 16.78
N PRO A 195 19.93 21.35 17.58
CA PRO A 195 20.43 21.18 18.93
C PRO A 195 19.31 20.90 19.95
N SER A 196 18.05 20.77 19.51
CA SER A 196 16.86 20.76 20.39
C SER A 196 16.24 19.37 20.60
N GLY A 197 16.76 18.33 19.96
CA GLY A 197 16.29 16.95 20.14
C GLY A 197 14.85 16.77 19.65
N ILE A 198 14.55 17.27 18.45
CA ILE A 198 13.19 17.30 17.89
C ILE A 198 12.60 15.89 17.80
N VAL A 199 13.40 14.89 17.45
CA VAL A 199 12.95 13.48 17.37
C VAL A 199 12.41 12.97 18.72
N GLN A 200 13.15 13.23 19.81
CA GLN A 200 12.75 12.82 21.17
C GLN A 200 11.52 13.58 21.67
N ARG A 201 11.37 14.84 21.24
CA ARG A 201 10.17 15.64 21.49
C ARG A 201 8.97 15.16 20.68
N CYS A 202 9.14 14.81 19.40
CA CYS A 202 8.08 14.29 18.53
C CYS A 202 7.46 13.00 19.10
N GLU A 203 8.27 12.07 19.61
CA GLU A 203 7.77 10.85 20.27
C GLU A 203 6.98 11.17 21.56
N ALA A 204 7.48 12.08 22.39
CA ALA A 204 6.77 12.56 23.57
C ALA A 204 5.53 13.43 23.23
N LEU A 205 5.47 13.96 22.01
CA LEU A 205 4.38 14.79 21.49
C LEU A 205 3.23 13.97 20.90
N VAL A 206 3.39 12.69 20.55
CA VAL A 206 2.30 11.90 19.93
C VAL A 206 0.98 11.93 20.74
N PRO A 207 0.97 11.74 22.07
CA PRO A 207 -0.26 11.85 22.86
C PRO A 207 -0.79 13.30 22.91
N ARG A 208 0.11 14.28 22.83
CA ARG A 208 -0.24 15.71 22.77
C ARG A 208 -0.77 16.10 21.40
N VAL A 209 -0.31 15.50 20.31
CA VAL A 209 -0.83 15.68 18.95
C VAL A 209 -2.22 15.05 18.86
N GLN A 210 -2.43 13.86 19.41
CA GLN A 210 -3.78 13.27 19.50
C GLN A 210 -4.74 14.16 20.30
N LYS A 211 -4.27 14.72 21.42
CA LYS A 211 -5.06 15.68 22.20
C LYS A 211 -5.26 16.98 21.42
N LEU A 212 -4.24 17.51 20.77
CA LEU A 212 -4.28 18.73 19.98
C LEU A 212 -5.22 18.60 18.79
N VAL A 213 -5.19 17.50 18.03
CA VAL A 213 -6.13 17.26 16.93
C VAL A 213 -7.56 17.25 17.46
N LYS A 214 -7.81 16.58 18.59
CA LYS A 214 -9.13 16.61 19.25
C LYS A 214 -9.50 18.01 19.74
N THR A 215 -8.54 18.77 20.26
CA THR A 215 -8.76 20.15 20.72
C THR A 215 -8.96 21.13 19.55
N ILE A 216 -8.24 21.01 18.44
CA ILE A 216 -8.42 21.80 17.21
C ILE A 216 -9.81 21.52 16.65
N ILE A 217 -10.22 20.24 16.59
CA ILE A 217 -11.58 19.87 16.21
C ILE A 217 -12.61 20.56 17.12
N GLU A 218 -12.39 20.58 18.43
CA GLU A 218 -13.31 21.20 19.40
C GLU A 218 -13.30 22.75 19.36
N GLU A 219 -12.13 23.37 19.21
CA GLU A 219 -11.98 24.82 19.07
C GLU A 219 -12.62 25.31 17.77
N HIS A 220 -12.48 24.56 16.67
CA HIS A 220 -13.13 24.87 15.40
C HIS A 220 -14.64 24.61 15.43
N ARG A 221 -15.13 23.62 16.22
CA ARG A 221 -16.57 23.45 16.51
C ARG A 221 -17.15 24.65 17.26
N CYS A 222 -16.43 25.19 18.23
CA CYS A 222 -16.85 26.38 18.97
C CYS A 222 -16.81 27.66 18.11
N SER A 223 -15.88 27.75 17.15
CA SER A 223 -15.78 28.91 16.24
C SER A 223 -16.72 28.85 15.03
N ALA A 224 -17.32 27.69 14.72
CA ALA A 224 -18.28 27.53 13.62
C ALA A 224 -19.61 28.30 13.80
N ILE A 225 -19.89 28.80 15.01
CA ILE A 225 -21.07 29.64 15.30
C ILE A 225 -20.85 31.10 14.81
N SER A 226 -19.63 31.53 14.46
CA SER A 226 -19.32 32.96 14.22
C SER A 226 -18.59 33.36 12.92
N LYS A 227 -18.33 32.45 11.96
CA LYS A 227 -17.69 32.85 10.68
C LYS A 227 -18.45 32.36 9.46
N MET A 228 -18.97 33.31 8.68
CA MET A 228 -19.22 33.10 7.24
C MET A 228 -17.93 32.57 6.60
N VAL A 229 -18.08 31.48 5.82
CA VAL A 229 -17.01 30.78 5.09
C VAL A 229 -16.06 31.79 4.44
N SER A 230 -14.86 31.91 5.03
CA SER A 230 -13.77 32.75 4.52
C SER A 230 -12.89 31.92 3.58
N ASP A 231 -12.29 32.58 2.58
CA ASP A 231 -11.29 32.02 1.66
C ASP A 231 -10.07 31.33 2.35
N ASN A 232 -9.93 31.49 3.67
CA ASN A 232 -8.86 30.91 4.50
C ASN A 232 -9.25 29.62 5.24
N ALA A 233 -10.41 29.02 5.00
CA ALA A 233 -10.81 27.76 5.65
C ALA A 233 -9.74 26.67 5.45
N ASP A 234 -9.31 26.03 6.54
CA ASP A 234 -8.35 24.93 6.48
C ASP A 234 -9.03 23.59 6.12
N PHE A 235 -8.25 22.52 5.96
CA PHE A 235 -8.82 21.22 5.58
C PHE A 235 -9.75 20.65 6.67
N VAL A 236 -9.48 20.97 7.95
CA VAL A 236 -10.30 20.55 9.09
C VAL A 236 -11.63 21.31 9.07
N ASP A 237 -11.60 22.62 8.80
CA ASP A 237 -12.80 23.45 8.66
C ASP A 237 -13.74 22.90 7.59
N VAL A 238 -13.18 22.45 6.46
CA VAL A 238 -13.97 21.84 5.39
C VAL A 238 -14.63 20.55 5.88
N LEU A 239 -13.89 19.65 6.53
CA LEU A 239 -14.45 18.39 7.04
C LEU A 239 -15.57 18.65 8.07
N LEU A 240 -15.40 19.65 8.94
CA LEU A 240 -16.38 20.04 9.94
C LEU A 240 -17.62 20.74 9.34
N SER A 241 -17.45 21.41 8.20
CA SER A 241 -18.55 22.08 7.48
C SER A 241 -19.45 21.14 6.67
N LEU A 242 -19.04 19.88 6.49
CA LEU A 242 -19.84 18.89 5.79
C LEU A 242 -21.12 18.58 6.59
N ASP A 243 -22.28 18.69 5.93
CA ASP A 243 -23.58 18.41 6.53
C ASP A 243 -24.43 17.49 5.65
N GLY A 244 -25.52 16.96 6.22
CA GLY A 244 -26.43 16.05 5.52
C GLY A 244 -25.76 14.74 5.11
N GLU A 245 -25.98 14.29 3.87
CA GLU A 245 -25.45 13.01 3.35
C GLU A 245 -23.93 12.97 3.19
N GLU A 246 -23.26 14.12 3.21
CA GLU A 246 -21.80 14.23 3.08
C GLU A 246 -21.08 14.31 4.43
N LYS A 247 -21.85 14.38 5.54
CA LYS A 247 -21.29 14.49 6.89
C LYS A 247 -20.52 13.24 7.27
N LEU A 248 -19.25 13.43 7.62
CA LEU A 248 -18.40 12.34 8.07
C LEU A 248 -18.57 12.10 9.58
N PRO A 249 -18.69 10.84 10.03
CA PRO A 249 -18.53 10.48 11.43
C PRO A 249 -17.21 10.98 12.01
N GLU A 250 -17.16 11.27 13.31
CA GLU A 250 -15.95 11.78 13.96
C GLU A 250 -14.74 10.88 13.77
N ASP A 251 -14.92 9.57 13.95
CA ASP A 251 -13.86 8.56 13.72
C ASP A 251 -13.34 8.58 12.28
N ASP A 252 -14.18 8.91 11.29
CA ASP A 252 -13.79 9.00 9.89
C ASP A 252 -12.94 10.25 9.65
N MET A 253 -13.33 11.38 10.23
CA MET A 253 -12.54 12.62 10.16
C MET A 253 -11.16 12.40 10.78
N VAL A 254 -11.10 11.78 11.97
CA VAL A 254 -9.83 11.45 12.64
C VAL A 254 -8.98 10.52 11.77
N ALA A 255 -9.58 9.47 11.20
CA ALA A 255 -8.85 8.52 10.35
C ALA A 255 -8.29 9.19 9.08
N VAL A 256 -9.06 10.08 8.44
CA VAL A 256 -8.63 10.83 7.25
C VAL A 256 -7.47 11.76 7.60
N LEU A 257 -7.60 12.58 8.65
CA LEU A 257 -6.54 13.50 9.09
C LEU A 257 -5.26 12.75 9.48
N TRP A 258 -5.41 11.65 10.22
CA TRP A 258 -4.29 10.80 10.62
C TRP A 258 -3.56 10.19 9.41
N GLU A 259 -4.32 9.70 8.41
CA GLU A 259 -3.72 9.15 7.20
C GLU A 259 -2.96 10.21 6.39
N MET A 260 -3.47 11.44 6.28
CA MET A 260 -2.79 12.52 5.54
C MET A 260 -1.42 12.83 6.13
N ILE A 261 -1.33 12.93 7.46
CA ILE A 261 -0.06 13.15 8.17
C ILE A 261 0.87 11.95 7.96
N PHE A 262 0.40 10.74 8.23
CA PHE A 262 1.23 9.54 8.17
C PHE A 262 1.78 9.28 6.76
N ARG A 263 0.94 9.42 5.73
CA ARG A 263 1.36 9.14 4.34
C ARG A 263 2.22 10.26 3.75
N GLY A 264 1.95 11.51 4.09
CA GLY A 264 2.69 12.66 3.56
C GLY A 264 4.12 12.77 4.10
N THR A 265 4.31 12.44 5.39
CA THR A 265 5.59 12.63 6.08
C THR A 265 6.64 11.61 5.66
N ASP A 266 6.41 10.30 5.90
CA ASP A 266 7.45 9.28 5.72
C ASP A 266 7.94 9.20 4.27
N THR A 267 7.02 9.33 3.30
CA THR A 267 7.36 9.21 1.87
C THR A 267 8.19 10.39 1.37
N THR A 268 7.87 11.61 1.79
CA THR A 268 8.59 12.82 1.40
C THR A 268 9.95 12.89 2.08
N THR A 269 10.05 12.47 3.34
CA THR A 269 11.33 12.40 4.07
C THR A 269 12.28 11.42 3.41
N LEU A 270 11.83 10.19 3.11
CA LEU A 270 12.65 9.19 2.42
C LEU A 270 13.12 9.66 1.04
N LEU A 271 12.24 10.30 0.27
CA LEU A 271 12.63 10.87 -1.03
C LEU A 271 13.72 11.95 -0.84
N THR A 272 13.53 12.86 0.09
CA THR A 272 14.49 13.93 0.37
C THR A 272 15.84 13.37 0.81
N GLU A 273 15.84 12.35 1.68
CA GLU A 273 17.05 11.65 2.11
C GLU A 273 17.81 11.05 0.92
N TRP A 274 17.13 10.33 0.03
CA TRP A 274 17.74 9.77 -1.17
C TRP A 274 18.24 10.84 -2.14
N VAL A 275 17.50 11.95 -2.31
CA VAL A 275 17.96 13.07 -3.15
C VAL A 275 19.27 13.60 -2.59
N MET A 276 19.36 13.83 -1.27
CA MET A 276 20.57 14.34 -0.64
C MET A 276 21.73 13.33 -0.75
N ALA A 277 21.46 12.05 -0.51
CA ALA A 277 22.47 10.99 -0.63
C ALA A 277 23.05 10.91 -2.05
N GLU A 278 22.19 10.92 -3.09
CA GLU A 278 22.62 10.89 -4.49
C GLU A 278 23.39 12.15 -4.89
N LEU A 279 23.00 13.32 -4.40
CA LEU A 279 23.74 14.57 -4.67
C LEU A 279 25.15 14.54 -4.05
N ILE A 280 25.28 14.05 -2.81
CA ILE A 280 26.58 13.92 -2.13
C ILE A 280 27.48 12.92 -2.87
N LEU A 281 26.92 11.81 -3.35
CA LEU A 281 27.66 10.78 -4.09
C LEU A 281 28.02 11.22 -5.52
N ASN A 282 27.32 12.20 -6.08
CA ASN A 282 27.53 12.71 -7.44
C ASN A 282 27.83 14.22 -7.46
N PRO A 283 29.04 14.66 -7.07
CA PRO A 283 29.37 16.09 -6.93
C PRO A 283 29.17 16.92 -8.20
N GLU A 284 29.36 16.34 -9.38
CA GLU A 284 29.14 17.03 -10.65
C GLU A 284 27.65 17.32 -10.92
N VAL A 285 26.77 16.39 -10.52
CA VAL A 285 25.30 16.60 -10.56
C VAL A 285 24.91 17.70 -9.58
N GLN A 286 25.47 17.67 -8.36
CA GLN A 286 25.23 18.69 -7.34
C GLN A 286 25.68 20.08 -7.80
N LYS A 287 26.89 20.23 -8.32
CA LYS A 287 27.40 21.53 -8.85
C LYS A 287 26.52 22.06 -9.98
N LYS A 288 26.09 21.19 -10.89
CA LYS A 288 25.21 21.57 -12.00
C LYS A 288 23.84 22.02 -11.50
N LEU A 289 23.28 21.34 -10.50
CA LEU A 289 22.02 21.73 -9.86
C LEU A 289 22.15 23.07 -9.12
N GLN A 290 23.21 23.26 -8.33
CA GLN A 290 23.48 24.53 -7.66
C GLN A 290 23.57 25.68 -8.66
N LYS A 291 24.28 25.49 -9.78
CA LYS A 291 24.36 26.50 -10.84
C LYS A 291 22.99 26.85 -11.44
N GLU A 292 22.11 25.87 -11.63
CA GLU A 292 20.73 26.14 -12.08
C GLU A 292 19.97 26.98 -11.05
N VAL A 293 20.03 26.56 -9.77
CA VAL A 293 19.34 27.25 -8.68
C VAL A 293 19.84 28.68 -8.52
N ASP A 294 21.16 28.90 -8.45
CA ASP A 294 21.78 30.22 -8.28
C ASP A 294 21.43 31.18 -9.42
N ASN A 295 21.41 30.68 -10.65
CA ASN A 295 21.06 31.48 -11.83
C ASN A 295 19.60 31.95 -11.80
N ILE A 296 18.68 31.13 -11.28
CA ILE A 296 17.24 31.41 -11.29
C ILE A 296 16.82 32.27 -10.10
N THR A 297 17.33 31.95 -8.91
CA THR A 297 16.95 32.64 -7.68
C THR A 297 17.74 33.93 -7.47
N MET A 298 18.94 34.03 -8.04
CA MET A 298 19.89 35.14 -7.80
C MET A 298 20.10 35.40 -6.31
N GLY A 299 20.19 34.34 -5.50
CA GLY A 299 20.40 34.42 -4.04
C GLY A 299 19.15 34.71 -3.21
N LYS A 300 17.95 34.73 -3.81
CA LYS A 300 16.66 34.81 -3.10
C LYS A 300 16.18 33.43 -2.66
N VAL A 301 15.23 33.40 -1.73
CA VAL A 301 14.52 32.16 -1.34
C VAL A 301 13.76 31.61 -2.55
N VAL A 302 13.84 30.29 -2.76
CA VAL A 302 13.16 29.58 -3.86
C VAL A 302 11.65 29.67 -3.68
N THR A 303 10.94 30.12 -4.71
CA THR A 303 9.46 30.13 -4.77
C THR A 303 8.92 28.99 -5.64
N ASP A 304 7.64 28.64 -5.46
CA ASP A 304 6.91 27.66 -6.29
C ASP A 304 6.95 28.07 -7.78
N ALA A 305 6.91 29.37 -8.07
CA ALA A 305 7.05 29.89 -9.42
C ALA A 305 8.43 29.61 -10.02
N ASP A 306 9.50 29.63 -9.21
CA ASP A 306 10.86 29.34 -9.65
C ASP A 306 11.04 27.87 -10.04
N ILE A 307 10.39 26.94 -9.33
CA ILE A 307 10.48 25.49 -9.58
C ILE A 307 10.07 25.14 -11.02
N THR A 308 9.10 25.86 -11.59
CA THR A 308 8.66 25.67 -12.98
C THR A 308 9.77 25.96 -13.99
N ARG A 309 10.75 26.79 -13.61
CA ARG A 309 11.91 27.20 -14.41
C ARG A 309 13.17 26.37 -14.11
N MET A 310 13.09 25.38 -13.21
CA MET A 310 14.20 24.51 -12.78
C MET A 310 14.06 23.08 -13.34
N PRO A 311 14.23 22.86 -14.66
CA PRO A 311 14.06 21.55 -15.27
C PRO A 311 15.10 20.53 -14.77
N TYR A 312 16.31 20.95 -14.40
CA TYR A 312 17.33 20.06 -13.90
C TYR A 312 17.02 19.60 -12.46
N LEU A 313 16.53 20.49 -11.59
CA LEU A 313 15.97 20.09 -10.28
C LEU A 313 14.87 19.03 -10.44
N GLN A 314 13.92 19.25 -11.35
CA GLN A 314 12.86 18.27 -11.62
C GLN A 314 13.41 16.95 -12.14
N ALA A 315 14.46 16.97 -12.96
CA ALA A 315 15.14 15.76 -13.44
C ALA A 315 15.84 15.01 -12.29
N VAL A 316 16.53 15.71 -11.39
CA VAL A 316 17.16 15.10 -10.20
C VAL A 316 16.13 14.41 -9.32
N VAL A 317 15.00 15.07 -9.04
CA VAL A 317 13.91 14.47 -8.25
C VAL A 317 13.30 13.26 -8.96
N LYS A 318 13.04 13.36 -10.27
CA LYS A 318 12.49 12.23 -11.06
C LYS A 318 13.45 11.06 -11.14
N GLU A 319 14.75 11.32 -11.30
CA GLU A 319 15.77 10.26 -11.35
C GLU A 319 15.91 9.57 -9.99
N THR A 320 15.84 10.34 -8.90
CA THR A 320 15.83 9.77 -7.55
C THR A 320 14.57 8.92 -7.31
N LEU A 321 13.40 9.35 -7.80
CA LEU A 321 12.18 8.53 -7.76
C LEU A 321 12.30 7.27 -8.61
N ARG A 322 13.02 7.33 -9.74
CA ARG A 322 13.25 6.19 -10.62
C ARG A 322 14.14 5.14 -9.94
N THR A 323 15.23 5.57 -9.31
CA THR A 323 16.23 4.71 -8.65
C THR A 323 15.77 4.21 -7.28
N HIS A 324 15.16 5.10 -6.48
CA HIS A 324 14.78 4.87 -5.08
C HIS A 324 13.31 5.22 -4.79
N PRO A 325 12.33 4.57 -5.45
CA PRO A 325 10.91 4.90 -5.28
C PRO A 325 10.41 4.62 -3.84
N PRO A 326 9.83 5.61 -3.13
CA PRO A 326 9.18 5.39 -1.83
C PRO A 326 7.94 4.50 -1.99
N GLY A 327 8.11 3.20 -1.76
CA GLY A 327 7.05 2.19 -1.91
C GLY A 327 7.06 1.45 -3.26
N PRO A 328 8.10 0.63 -3.52
CA PRO A 328 8.31 -0.04 -4.80
C PRO A 328 7.30 -1.16 -5.14
N LEU A 329 6.47 -1.58 -4.18
CA LEU A 329 5.49 -2.67 -4.33
C LEU A 329 4.12 -2.34 -3.74
N LEU A 330 4.06 -2.20 -2.41
CA LEU A 330 2.78 -2.20 -1.68
C LEU A 330 1.90 -0.99 -1.97
N SER A 331 2.49 0.16 -2.32
CA SER A 331 1.76 1.35 -2.79
C SER A 331 0.90 1.05 -4.03
N TRP A 332 1.25 0.01 -4.78
CA TRP A 332 0.62 -0.40 -6.02
C TRP A 332 -0.19 -1.69 -5.88
N ALA A 333 -0.44 -2.15 -4.66
CA ALA A 333 -1.24 -3.35 -4.41
C ALA A 333 -2.73 -3.06 -4.60
N ARG A 334 -3.41 -3.92 -5.37
CA ARG A 334 -4.80 -3.86 -5.77
C ARG A 334 -5.46 -5.19 -5.46
N LEU A 335 -6.78 -5.22 -5.27
CA LEU A 335 -7.53 -6.45 -5.04
C LEU A 335 -8.51 -6.66 -6.20
N SER A 336 -8.49 -7.84 -6.82
CA SER A 336 -9.48 -8.19 -7.84
C SER A 336 -10.85 -8.45 -7.22
N THR A 337 -11.87 -7.76 -7.72
CA THR A 337 -13.27 -7.93 -7.31
C THR A 337 -14.00 -9.00 -8.13
N SER A 338 -13.50 -9.31 -9.33
CA SER A 338 -13.97 -10.36 -10.21
C SER A 338 -12.80 -11.04 -10.92
N ASP A 339 -13.05 -12.09 -11.69
CA ASP A 339 -12.05 -12.63 -12.61
C ASP A 339 -11.79 -11.59 -13.71
N VAL A 340 -10.52 -11.27 -13.96
CA VAL A 340 -10.10 -10.22 -14.91
C VAL A 340 -9.23 -10.81 -16.00
N MET A 341 -9.70 -10.73 -17.25
CA MET A 341 -8.92 -11.11 -18.42
C MET A 341 -7.99 -9.96 -18.83
N LEU A 342 -6.70 -10.26 -18.93
CA LEU A 342 -5.68 -9.31 -19.38
C LEU A 342 -5.43 -9.47 -20.88
N SER A 343 -4.85 -8.43 -21.49
CA SER A 343 -4.54 -8.41 -22.93
C SER A 343 -3.64 -9.56 -23.40
N ASN A 344 -2.78 -10.07 -22.52
CA ASN A 344 -1.90 -11.21 -22.80
C ASN A 344 -2.56 -12.58 -22.64
N GLY A 345 -3.89 -12.66 -22.54
CA GLY A 345 -4.63 -13.92 -22.50
C GLY A 345 -4.59 -14.67 -21.15
N MET A 346 -3.91 -14.10 -20.15
CA MET A 346 -3.96 -14.57 -18.77
C MET A 346 -5.19 -14.01 -18.04
N VAL A 347 -5.65 -14.72 -17.01
CA VAL A 347 -6.80 -14.31 -16.17
C VAL A 347 -6.36 -14.22 -14.72
N VAL A 348 -6.53 -13.05 -14.11
CA VAL A 348 -6.37 -12.85 -12.67
C VAL A 348 -7.69 -13.23 -11.98
N PRO A 349 -7.74 -14.29 -11.16
CA PRO A 349 -8.98 -14.68 -10.50
C PRO A 349 -9.43 -13.64 -9.48
N SER A 350 -10.72 -13.61 -9.18
CA SER A 350 -11.32 -12.86 -8.06
C SER A 350 -10.62 -13.14 -6.72
N HIS A 351 -10.62 -12.15 -5.83
CA HIS A 351 -9.96 -12.21 -4.52
C HIS A 351 -8.45 -12.49 -4.57
N THR A 352 -7.79 -12.00 -5.62
CA THR A 352 -6.34 -12.10 -5.80
C THR A 352 -5.73 -10.71 -5.61
N THR A 353 -4.64 -10.65 -4.84
CA THR A 353 -3.89 -9.40 -4.70
C THR A 353 -3.02 -9.21 -5.94
N ALA A 354 -3.23 -8.12 -6.68
CA ALA A 354 -2.39 -7.74 -7.81
C ALA A 354 -1.43 -6.62 -7.40
N MET A 355 -0.13 -6.84 -7.56
CA MET A 355 0.92 -5.86 -7.26
C MET A 355 1.61 -5.42 -8.54
N VAL A 356 2.04 -4.17 -8.58
CA VAL A 356 2.96 -3.66 -9.61
C VAL A 356 4.32 -3.45 -8.96
N ASN A 357 5.35 -4.04 -9.56
CA ASN A 357 6.73 -3.83 -9.16
C ASN A 357 7.30 -2.63 -9.93
N ILE A 358 7.01 -1.43 -9.43
CA ILE A 358 7.41 -0.20 -10.12
C ILE A 358 8.94 -0.09 -10.21
N TRP A 359 9.67 -0.59 -9.20
CA TRP A 359 11.13 -0.60 -9.23
C TRP A 359 11.66 -1.45 -10.39
N ALA A 360 11.08 -2.62 -10.64
CA ALA A 360 11.50 -3.46 -11.76
C ALA A 360 11.20 -2.78 -13.11
N ILE A 361 10.04 -2.14 -13.25
CA ILE A 361 9.67 -1.39 -14.45
C ILE A 361 10.65 -0.24 -14.70
N THR A 362 11.02 0.52 -13.67
CA THR A 362 11.91 1.68 -13.80
C THR A 362 13.39 1.32 -13.97
N HIS A 363 13.75 0.05 -13.84
CA HIS A 363 15.11 -0.50 -13.99
C HIS A 363 15.21 -1.53 -15.12
N ASP A 364 14.15 -1.72 -15.91
CA ASP A 364 14.19 -2.57 -17.09
C ASP A 364 14.93 -1.81 -18.21
N SER A 365 15.91 -2.44 -18.85
CA SER A 365 16.64 -1.83 -19.97
C SER A 365 15.85 -1.83 -21.27
N ASP A 366 14.81 -2.66 -21.34
CA ASP A 366 13.98 -2.85 -22.53
C ASP A 366 12.79 -1.86 -22.60
N VAL A 367 12.64 -1.01 -21.58
CA VAL A 367 11.58 0.00 -21.39
C VAL A 367 12.22 1.37 -21.27
#